data_AF-A0A1J3G4J5-F1
#
_entry.id   AF-A0A1J3G4J5-F1
#
_cell.length_a   1.000
_cell.length_b   1.000
_cell.length_c   1.000
_cell.angle_alpha   90.00
_cell.angle_beta   90.00
_cell.angle_gamma   90.00
#
_symmetry.space_group_name_H-M   'P 1'
#
loop_
_entity.id
_entity.type
_entity.pdbx_description
1 polymer ?
#
loop_
_entity_poly.entity_id
_entity_poly.type
_entity_poly.pdbx_seq_one_letter_code
_entity_poly.pdbx_strand_id
1 'polypeptide(L)'
;EPVMAASTASTGSFATKKIYKSGDAQVSEIEESVAKAFVELEITSKDLSAELRDLFILSAKEVDVPGGKKAIVIFVPYRLHKR
;
A
#
# COMPACT_ATOMS: atom_id res chain seq x y z
N GLU A 1 37.75 -2.23 14.26
CA GLU A 1 36.80 -1.37 15.00
C GLU A 1 37.43 0.02 15.11
N PRO A 2 36.69 1.15 15.07
CA PRO A 2 35.23 1.38 15.04
C PRO A 2 34.77 1.94 13.66
N VAL A 3 33.52 1.82 13.22
CA VAL A 3 32.31 2.40 13.82
C VAL A 3 31.10 1.51 13.65
N MET A 4 30.32 1.50 14.72
CA MET A 4 29.13 0.70 14.94
C MET A 4 27.95 1.10 14.06
N ALA A 5 27.06 0.12 13.94
CA ALA A 5 25.71 0.19 13.40
C ALA A 5 24.92 1.44 13.80
N ALA A 6 24.25 2.04 12.81
CA ALA A 6 22.83 2.41 12.87
C ALA A 6 22.45 3.16 11.59
N SER A 7 21.64 2.52 10.75
CA SER A 7 20.49 3.24 10.21
C SER A 7 19.25 2.50 10.69
N THR A 8 19.00 2.65 11.99
CA THR A 8 17.66 2.66 12.55
C THR A 8 16.92 3.82 11.90
N ALA A 9 16.34 3.55 10.74
CA ALA A 9 15.24 4.34 10.23
C ALA A 9 14.06 3.39 10.10
N SER A 10 13.39 3.15 11.24
CA SER A 10 11.94 3.03 11.23
C SER A 10 11.37 4.37 10.76
N THR A 11 11.63 4.72 9.49
CA THR A 11 10.89 5.75 8.77
C THR A 11 9.49 5.18 8.72
N GLY A 12 8.65 5.59 9.66
CA GLY A 12 7.32 5.03 9.85
C GLY A 12 6.70 4.78 8.49
N SER A 13 6.46 3.51 8.17
CA SER A 13 5.99 3.11 6.85
C SER A 13 4.61 3.73 6.68
N PHE A 14 4.52 4.93 6.11
CA PHE A 14 3.24 5.58 5.87
C PHE A 14 2.38 4.76 4.90
N ALA A 15 3.02 3.83 4.16
CA ALA A 15 2.38 2.79 3.38
C ALA A 15 1.55 1.82 4.23
N THR A 16 2.00 1.44 5.45
CA THR A 16 1.21 0.52 6.30
C THR A 16 -0.06 1.16 6.86
N LYS A 17 -0.20 2.49 6.85
CA LYS A 17 -1.44 3.17 7.25
C LYS A 17 -2.61 2.89 6.31
N LYS A 18 -2.34 2.63 5.03
CA LYS A 18 -3.38 2.27 4.05
C LYS A 18 -3.72 0.79 4.04
N ILE A 19 -2.91 -0.06 4.68
CA ILE A 19 -3.10 -1.51 4.66
C ILE A 19 -3.89 -1.92 5.90
N TYR A 20 -5.11 -2.41 5.70
CA TYR A 20 -6.01 -2.84 6.75
C TYR A 20 -6.10 -4.38 6.75
N LYS A 21 -5.23 -5.03 7.52
CA LYS A 21 -5.20 -6.50 7.67
C LYS A 21 -5.71 -6.89 9.06
N SER A 22 -6.44 -8.00 9.15
CA SER A 22 -6.91 -8.52 10.44
C SER A 22 -5.83 -9.45 11.02
N GLY A 23 -5.27 -9.06 12.17
CA GLY A 23 -4.17 -9.76 12.83
C GLY A 23 -2.80 -9.39 12.25
N ASP A 24 -1.75 -9.52 13.05
CA ASP A 24 -0.31 -9.22 12.82
C ASP A 24 0.34 -9.93 11.61
N ALA A 25 -0.38 -10.05 10.50
CA ALA A 25 0.10 -10.63 9.26
C ALA A 25 1.14 -9.70 8.63
N GLN A 26 2.33 -10.27 8.42
CA GLN A 26 3.44 -9.61 7.73
C GLN A 26 2.95 -9.03 6.40
N VAL A 27 3.16 -7.72 6.23
CA VAL A 27 2.81 -7.02 4.99
C VAL A 27 3.72 -7.57 3.90
N SER A 28 3.13 -7.99 2.79
CA SER A 28 3.90 -8.49 1.65
C SER A 28 4.52 -7.32 0.89
N GLU A 29 5.68 -7.52 0.27
CA GLU A 29 6.37 -6.50 -0.55
C GLU A 29 5.45 -5.90 -1.64
N ILE A 30 4.53 -6.70 -2.20
CA ILE A 30 3.55 -6.24 -3.19
C ILE A 30 2.56 -5.25 -2.56
N GLU A 31 2.08 -5.55 -1.34
CA GLU A 31 1.16 -4.70 -0.60
C GLU A 31 1.84 -3.38 -0.21
N GLU A 32 3.11 -3.44 0.22
CA GLU A 32 3.90 -2.24 0.51
C GLU A 32 4.13 -1.37 -0.72
N SER A 33 4.47 -1.99 -1.86
CA SER A 33 4.71 -1.30 -3.12
C SER A 33 3.44 -0.60 -3.63
N VAL A 34 2.29 -1.30 -3.58
CA VAL A 34 0.99 -0.74 -3.94
C VAL A 34 0.63 0.42 -3.01
N ALA A 35 0.76 0.23 -1.69
CA ALA A 35 0.43 1.27 -0.73
C ALA A 35 1.33 2.51 -0.86
N LYS A 36 2.62 2.34 -1.16
CA LYS A 36 3.55 3.44 -1.45
C LYS A 36 3.14 4.22 -2.70
N ALA A 37 2.78 3.52 -3.78
CA ALA A 37 2.29 4.16 -5.00
C ALA A 37 1.03 4.99 -4.74
N PHE A 38 0.11 4.50 -3.90
CA PHE A 38 -1.08 5.26 -3.51
C PHE A 38 -0.75 6.54 -2.73
N VAL A 39 0.20 6.50 -1.80
CA VAL A 39 0.63 7.70 -1.04
C VAL A 39 1.30 8.71 -1.97
N GLU A 40 2.10 8.24 -2.93
CA GLU A 40 2.74 9.13 -3.91
C GLU A 40 1.72 9.78 -4.85
N LEU A 41 0.65 9.06 -5.22
CA LEU A 41 -0.46 9.60 -5.99
C LEU A 41 -1.26 10.64 -5.19
N GLU A 42 -1.43 10.47 -3.88
CA GLU A 42 -2.05 11.50 -3.02
C GLU A 42 -1.26 12.81 -3.01
N ILE A 43 0.08 12.72 -3.03
CA ILE A 43 0.97 13.89 -2.99
C ILE A 43 0.99 14.57 -4.36
N THR A 44 1.05 13.77 -5.43
CA THR A 44 1.18 14.26 -6.81
C THR A 44 -0.14 14.81 -7.36
N SER A 45 -1.29 14.28 -6.93
CA SER A 45 -2.61 14.59 -7.50
C SER A 45 -3.63 14.96 -6.43
N LYS A 46 -3.93 16.27 -6.34
CA LYS A 46 -4.90 16.81 -5.37
C LYS A 46 -6.31 16.28 -5.55
N ASP A 47 -6.78 16.08 -6.78
CA ASP A 47 -8.12 15.57 -7.05
C ASP A 47 -8.31 14.12 -6.59
N LEU A 48 -7.26 13.29 -6.69
CA LEU A 48 -7.28 11.89 -6.23
C LEU A 48 -7.03 11.77 -4.72
N SER A 49 -6.41 12.78 -4.11
CA SER A 49 -6.08 12.73 -2.67
C SER A 49 -7.30 12.51 -1.77
N ALA A 50 -8.48 13.01 -2.14
CA ALA A 50 -9.71 12.84 -1.38
C ALA A 50 -10.21 11.39 -1.43
N GLU A 51 -10.24 10.79 -2.62
CA GLU A 51 -10.70 9.41 -2.82
C GLU A 51 -9.73 8.40 -2.22
N LEU A 52 -8.43 8.69 -2.31
CA LEU A 52 -7.37 7.81 -1.84
C LEU A 52 -7.21 7.83 -0.32
N ARG A 53 -7.59 8.92 0.37
CA ARG A 53 -7.49 9.06 1.83
C ARG A 53 -8.43 8.14 2.58
N ASP A 54 -9.59 7.88 2.01
CA ASP A 54 -10.60 6.96 2.56
C ASP A 54 -10.46 5.53 1.97
N LEU A 55 -9.51 5.32 1.06
CA LEU A 55 -9.24 4.02 0.44
C LEU A 55 -8.26 3.19 1.28
N PHE A 56 -8.75 2.07 1.81
CA PHE A 56 -7.94 1.08 2.50
C PHE A 56 -7.74 -0.17 1.64
N ILE A 57 -6.58 -0.80 1.77
CA ILE A 57 -6.18 -2.02 1.07
C ILE A 57 -6.26 -3.18 2.06
N LEU A 58 -7.12 -4.16 1.82
CA LEU A 58 -7.20 -5.39 2.62
C LEU A 58 -6.07 -6.35 2.25
N SER A 59 -5.87 -6.53 0.95
CA SER A 59 -4.79 -7.36 0.41
C SER A 59 -4.55 -7.04 -1.06
N ALA A 60 -3.33 -7.30 -1.54
CA ALA A 60 -2.98 -7.21 -2.95
C ALA A 60 -2.39 -8.55 -3.41
N LYS A 61 -2.79 -9.01 -4.59
CA LYS A 61 -2.27 -10.23 -5.22
C LYS A 61 -1.92 -9.99 -6.67
N GLU A 62 -0.76 -10.49 -7.07
CA GLU A 62 -0.37 -10.55 -8.47
C GLU A 62 -0.98 -11.80 -9.12
N VAL A 63 -1.57 -11.62 -10.30
CA VAL A 63 -2.18 -12.67 -11.11
C VAL A 63 -1.70 -12.55 -12.55
N ASP A 64 -1.35 -13.69 -13.13
CA ASP A 64 -1.01 -13.76 -14.55
C ASP A 64 -2.31 -13.81 -15.37
N VAL A 65 -2.40 -12.95 -16.38
CA VAL A 65 -3.54 -12.90 -17.29
C VAL A 65 -3.12 -13.34 -18.69
N PRO A 66 -4.03 -14.03 -19.42
CA PRO A 66 -3.72 -14.55 -20.75
C PRO A 66 -3.27 -13.43 -21.68
N GLY A 67 -2.21 -13.70 -22.45
CA GLY A 67 -1.54 -12.70 -23.28
C GLY A 67 -0.21 -12.18 -22.71
N GLY A 68 0.36 -12.88 -21.71
CA GLY A 68 1.70 -12.57 -21.16
C GLY A 68 1.75 -11.29 -20.35
N LYS A 69 0.62 -10.89 -19.76
CA LYS A 69 0.50 -9.68 -18.95
C LYS A 69 0.33 -10.06 -17.48
N LYS A 70 0.92 -9.26 -16.59
CA LYS A 70 0.73 -9.37 -15.14
C LYS A 70 -0.30 -8.35 -14.70
N ALA A 71 -1.27 -8.78 -13.91
CA ALA A 71 -2.28 -7.92 -13.31
C ALA A 71 -2.14 -7.95 -11.78
N ILE A 72 -2.46 -6.83 -11.14
CA ILE A 72 -2.50 -6.72 -9.68
C ILE A 72 -3.95 -6.57 -9.27
N VAL A 73 -4.46 -7.51 -8.48
CA VAL A 73 -5.79 -7.48 -7.89
C VAL A 73 -5.68 -6.92 -6.49
N ILE A 74 -6.40 -5.84 -6.22
CA ILE A 74 -6.41 -5.14 -4.94
C ILE A 74 -7.79 -5.33 -4.31
N PHE A 75 -7.83 -5.92 -3.13
CA PHE A 75 -9.04 -6.08 -2.34
C PHE A 75 -9.22 -4.84 -1.47
N VAL A 76 -10.32 -4.14 -1.67
CA VAL A 76 -10.68 -2.95 -0.89
C VAL A 76 -11.94 -3.24 -0.07
N PRO A 77 -12.05 -2.75 1.18
CA PRO A 77 -13.26 -2.92 1.96
C PRO A 77 -14.37 -2.07 1.34
N TYR A 78 -15.52 -2.68 1.10
CA TYR A 78 -16.68 -2.07 0.44
C TYR A 78 -17.26 -0.84 1.18
N ARG A 79 -16.83 -0.59 2.42
CA ARG A 79 -17.37 0.48 3.27
C ARG A 79 -16.55 1.76 3.09
N LEU A 80 -16.82 2.58 2.07
CA LEU A 80 -16.64 4.07 2.10
C LEU A 80 -16.96 4.83 0.79
N HIS A 81 -17.87 4.37 -0.07
CA HIS A 81 -18.49 5.33 -1.02
C HIS A 81 -19.51 6.18 -0.26
N LYS A 82 -19.05 7.33 0.24
CA LYS A 82 -19.94 8.37 0.75
C LYS A 82 -20.71 8.95 -0.44
N ARG A 83 -22.04 8.95 -0.31
CA ARG A 83 -22.98 9.68 -1.16
C ARG A 83 -22.64 11.16 -1.26
#